data_AF-A0A378BMA5-F1
#
_entry.id   AF-A0A378BMA5-F1
#
_cell.length_a   1.000
_cell.length_b   1.000
_cell.length_c   1.000
_cell.angle_alpha   90.00
_cell.angle_beta   90.00
_cell.angle_gamma   90.00
#
_symmetry.space_group_name_H-M   'P 1'
#
loop_
_entity.id
_entity.type
_entity.pdbx_description
1 polymer ?
#
loop_
_entity_poly.entity_id
_entity_poly.type
_entity_poly.pdbx_seq_one_letter_code
_entity_poly.pdbx_strand_id
1 'polypeptide(L)'
;MRLPIYRAPRRRSVKGASFDNNIICADEKVLIVVDSVADELMRLMEGQQAVKLTAAQAEQLQPLLLKNIDERGKGTVSRDWVGRDAGKIAAAIGLQVPAQTRLLFVETPASHPFAVTELMMPVLPVVRVANVEEAIALAGATGRRLPPYGGDALAQYRPT
;
A
#
# COMPACT_ATOMS: atom_id res chain seq x y z
N MET A 1 -16.91 -7.97 -26.17
CA MET A 1 -16.87 -6.51 -25.90
C MET A 1 -16.15 -6.33 -24.56
N ARG A 2 -14.94 -5.75 -24.58
CA ARG A 2 -14.02 -5.67 -23.43
C ARG A 2 -14.45 -4.55 -22.49
N LEU A 3 -14.68 -4.88 -21.21
CA LEU A 3 -14.96 -3.92 -20.14
C LEU A 3 -13.74 -3.00 -19.91
N PRO A 4 -13.94 -1.71 -19.56
CA PRO A 4 -12.85 -0.80 -19.24
C PRO A 4 -12.30 -1.15 -17.85
N ILE A 5 -11.22 -1.91 -17.84
CA ILE A 5 -10.39 -2.17 -16.67
C ILE A 5 -9.80 -0.81 -16.27
N TYR A 6 -10.15 -0.28 -15.10
CA TYR A 6 -9.58 0.98 -14.59
C TYR A 6 -8.11 0.75 -14.23
N ARG A 7 -7.24 0.92 -15.24
CA ARG A 7 -5.80 0.78 -15.13
C ARG A 7 -5.27 2.09 -14.53
N ALA A 8 -5.08 2.15 -13.22
CA ALA A 8 -4.20 3.17 -12.65
C ALA A 8 -2.84 3.04 -13.39
N PRO A 9 -2.25 4.13 -13.93
CA PRO A 9 -1.06 4.02 -14.76
C PRO A 9 0.07 3.36 -13.96
N ARG A 10 0.56 2.19 -14.43
CA ARG A 10 1.56 1.30 -13.79
C ARG A 10 2.83 1.98 -13.26
N ARG A 11 3.18 3.15 -13.79
CA ARG A 11 4.34 3.96 -13.36
C ARG A 11 4.01 4.91 -12.20
N ARG A 12 2.73 5.22 -11.98
CA ARG A 12 2.26 6.26 -11.08
C ARG A 12 2.24 5.81 -9.62
N SER A 13 1.99 4.54 -9.33
CA SER A 13 1.97 4.07 -7.93
C SER A 13 3.37 3.94 -7.32
N VAL A 14 4.36 3.42 -8.05
CA VAL A 14 5.74 3.42 -7.54
C VAL A 14 6.35 4.82 -7.58
N LYS A 15 6.20 5.55 -8.70
CA LYS A 15 6.67 6.94 -8.74
C LYS A 15 5.96 7.81 -7.72
N GLY A 16 4.69 7.59 -7.46
CA GLY A 16 3.88 8.29 -6.46
C GLY A 16 4.39 7.97 -5.07
N ALA A 17 4.23 6.72 -4.60
CA ALA A 17 4.71 6.29 -3.29
C ALA A 17 6.19 6.64 -2.99
N SER A 18 7.03 6.76 -4.02
CA SER A 18 8.44 7.18 -3.90
C SER A 18 8.77 8.61 -4.35
N PHE A 19 7.80 9.43 -4.77
CA PHE A 19 8.08 10.73 -5.41
C PHE A 19 8.74 11.73 -4.46
N ASP A 20 8.64 11.50 -3.15
CA ASP A 20 9.23 12.35 -2.11
C ASP A 20 9.43 11.58 -0.79
N ASN A 21 9.88 10.32 -0.84
CA ASN A 21 9.95 9.43 0.34
C ASN A 21 8.64 9.38 1.16
N ASN A 22 7.49 9.56 0.50
CA ASN A 22 6.15 9.62 1.12
C ASN A 22 5.88 10.89 1.99
N ILE A 23 6.59 12.01 1.79
CA ILE A 23 6.44 13.25 2.59
C ILE A 23 5.24 14.11 2.13
N ILE A 24 4.84 14.10 0.85
CA ILE A 24 3.70 14.87 0.32
C ILE A 24 2.45 14.00 0.11
N CYS A 25 1.33 14.44 0.67
CA CYS A 25 0.13 13.65 0.97
C CYS A 25 -0.85 13.45 -0.22
N ALA A 26 -0.38 12.87 -1.33
CA ALA A 26 -1.23 12.37 -2.42
C ALA A 26 -1.01 10.88 -2.75
N ASP A 27 -0.03 10.25 -2.12
CA ASP A 27 0.45 8.92 -2.50
C ASP A 27 -0.13 7.81 -1.62
N GLU A 28 -0.30 6.63 -2.22
CA GLU A 28 -1.14 5.56 -1.69
C GLU A 28 -0.69 5.09 -0.30
N LYS A 29 -1.62 5.03 0.67
CA LYS A 29 -1.36 4.70 2.09
C LYS A 29 -1.36 3.19 2.36
N VAL A 30 -2.08 2.44 1.53
CA VAL A 30 -2.17 0.99 1.52
C VAL A 30 -2.60 0.57 0.12
N LEU A 31 -1.99 -0.49 -0.41
CA LEU A 31 -2.36 -1.04 -1.70
C LEU A 31 -3.34 -2.20 -1.50
N ILE A 32 -4.62 -1.99 -1.78
CA ILE A 32 -5.62 -3.07 -1.77
C ILE A 32 -5.69 -3.67 -3.17
N VAL A 33 -5.51 -4.98 -3.29
CA VAL A 33 -5.45 -5.68 -4.57
C VAL A 33 -6.26 -6.97 -4.54
N VAL A 34 -7.01 -7.22 -5.62
CA VAL A 34 -7.77 -8.48 -5.76
C VAL A 34 -6.83 -9.65 -6.05
N ASP A 35 -7.13 -10.81 -5.46
CA ASP A 35 -6.30 -12.02 -5.52
C ASP A 35 -5.88 -12.38 -6.95
N SER A 36 -6.83 -12.33 -7.89
CA SER A 36 -6.61 -12.64 -9.31
C SER A 36 -5.49 -11.86 -10.01
N VAL A 37 -5.04 -10.72 -9.47
CA VAL A 37 -3.96 -9.90 -10.07
C VAL A 37 -2.82 -9.56 -9.10
N ALA A 38 -2.89 -10.00 -7.85
CA ALA A 38 -1.97 -9.57 -6.79
C ALA A 38 -0.52 -10.02 -7.05
N ASP A 39 -0.32 -11.27 -7.48
CA ASP A 39 1.01 -11.80 -7.76
C ASP A 39 1.66 -11.14 -8.98
N GLU A 40 0.90 -10.90 -10.05
CA GLU A 40 1.41 -10.17 -11.22
C GLU A 40 1.78 -8.73 -10.83
N LEU A 41 0.95 -8.07 -10.03
CA LEU A 41 1.20 -6.70 -9.59
C LEU A 41 2.47 -6.60 -8.75
N MET A 42 2.65 -7.45 -7.74
CA MET A 42 3.85 -7.45 -6.89
C MET A 42 5.12 -7.71 -7.72
N ARG A 43 5.08 -8.67 -8.64
CA ARG A 43 6.19 -8.93 -9.56
C ARG A 43 6.54 -7.71 -10.42
N LEU A 44 5.54 -6.95 -10.87
CA LEU A 44 5.74 -5.71 -11.64
C LEU A 44 6.28 -4.56 -10.77
N MET A 45 5.96 -4.52 -9.49
CA MET A 45 6.53 -3.56 -8.53
C MET A 45 8.01 -3.83 -8.31
N GLU A 46 8.40 -5.09 -8.15
CA GLU A 46 9.82 -5.49 -8.03
C GLU A 46 10.64 -5.06 -9.25
N GLY A 47 10.06 -5.13 -10.44
CA GLY A 47 10.65 -4.60 -11.68
C GLY A 47 10.80 -3.07 -11.75
N GLN A 48 10.27 -2.33 -10.77
CA GLN A 48 10.26 -0.87 -10.71
C GLN A 48 10.97 -0.32 -9.47
N GLN A 49 12.09 -0.92 -9.06
CA GLN A 49 12.90 -0.46 -7.91
C GLN A 49 12.18 -0.57 -6.56
N ALA A 50 11.16 -1.42 -6.46
CA ALA A 50 10.58 -1.81 -5.19
C ALA A 50 11.17 -3.16 -4.73
N VAL A 51 11.21 -3.40 -3.43
CA VAL A 51 11.65 -4.68 -2.86
C VAL A 51 10.52 -5.26 -2.01
N LYS A 52 10.15 -6.52 -2.28
CA LYS A 52 9.21 -7.27 -1.46
C LYS A 52 9.90 -7.72 -0.17
N LEU A 53 9.37 -7.32 0.97
CA LEU A 53 9.76 -7.83 2.28
C LEU A 53 9.02 -9.13 2.57
N THR A 54 9.66 -10.01 3.34
CA THR A 54 8.97 -11.14 3.98
C THR A 54 8.19 -10.67 5.20
N ALA A 55 7.22 -11.47 5.64
CA ALA A 55 6.49 -11.20 6.88
C ALA A 55 7.44 -11.04 8.09
N ALA A 56 8.44 -11.92 8.20
CA ALA A 56 9.45 -11.84 9.27
C ALA A 56 10.27 -10.53 9.23
N GLN A 57 10.63 -10.04 8.03
CA GLN A 57 11.33 -8.75 7.90
C GLN A 57 10.43 -7.57 8.29
N ALA A 58 9.15 -7.62 7.94
CA ALA A 58 8.18 -6.61 8.37
C ALA A 58 7.98 -6.62 9.89
N GLU A 59 7.93 -7.78 10.53
CA GLU A 59 7.88 -7.92 11.99
C GLU A 59 9.12 -7.33 12.67
N GLN A 60 10.31 -7.53 12.08
CA GLN A 60 11.55 -6.91 12.57
C GLN A 60 11.54 -5.38 12.43
N LEU A 61 10.98 -4.86 11.34
CA LEU A 61 10.87 -3.42 11.10
C LEU A 61 9.80 -2.76 11.97
N GLN A 62 8.69 -3.44 12.25
CA GLN A 62 7.54 -2.87 12.94
C GLN A 62 7.91 -2.10 14.23
N PRO A 63 8.65 -2.65 15.20
CA PRO A 63 8.98 -1.94 16.44
C PRO A 63 9.93 -0.75 16.24
N LEU A 64 10.65 -0.70 15.11
CA LEU A 64 11.51 0.44 14.76
C LEU A 64 10.68 1.60 14.21
N LEU A 65 9.72 1.29 13.34
CA LEU A 65 8.94 2.27 12.60
C LEU A 65 7.70 2.74 13.38
N LEU A 66 7.11 1.87 14.20
CA LEU A 66 5.89 2.10 14.98
C LEU A 66 6.10 1.76 16.45
N LYS A 67 5.61 2.65 17.33
CA LYS A 67 5.62 2.50 18.80
C LYS A 67 4.19 2.59 19.32
N ASN A 68 3.93 2.15 20.55
CA ASN A 68 2.63 2.32 21.23
C ASN A 68 1.42 1.86 20.39
N ILE A 69 1.50 0.65 19.82
CA ILE A 69 0.44 0.08 18.98
C ILE A 69 -0.75 -0.29 19.88
N ASP A 70 -1.94 0.23 19.54
CA ASP A 70 -3.18 -0.08 20.25
C ASP A 70 -3.83 -1.40 19.77
N GLU A 71 -4.94 -1.79 20.41
CA GLU A 71 -5.70 -3.00 20.08
C GLU A 71 -6.26 -3.02 18.64
N ARG A 72 -6.31 -1.86 17.98
CA ARG A 72 -6.78 -1.70 16.60
C ARG A 72 -5.62 -1.69 15.59
N GLY A 73 -4.39 -1.89 16.05
CA GLY A 73 -3.19 -1.85 15.22
C GLY A 73 -2.68 -0.44 14.93
N LYS A 74 -3.28 0.60 15.50
CA LYS A 74 -2.83 1.98 15.28
C LYS A 74 -1.65 2.28 16.19
N GLY A 75 -0.53 2.68 15.60
CA GLY A 75 0.70 3.03 16.30
C GLY A 75 1.07 4.50 16.18
N THR A 76 2.04 4.92 17.00
CA THR A 76 2.76 6.18 16.88
C THR A 76 3.99 5.99 16.01
N VAL A 77 4.09 6.77 14.94
CA VAL A 77 5.24 6.74 14.03
C VAL A 77 6.53 7.19 14.73
N SER A 78 7.61 6.46 14.49
CA SER A 78 8.94 6.82 14.95
C SER A 78 9.53 7.94 14.09
N ARG A 79 9.74 9.12 14.69
CA ARG A 79 10.27 10.31 14.02
C ARG A 79 11.66 10.11 13.41
N ASP A 80 12.45 9.20 13.97
CA ASP A 80 13.81 8.91 13.49
C ASP A 80 13.82 8.36 12.05
N TRP A 81 12.69 7.74 11.65
CA TRP A 81 12.52 7.05 10.39
C TRP A 81 11.67 7.79 9.37
N VAL A 82 10.95 8.84 9.77
CA VAL A 82 10.11 9.64 8.84
C VAL A 82 10.97 10.23 7.73
N GLY A 83 10.55 10.06 6.48
CA GLY A 83 11.24 10.57 5.30
C GLY A 83 12.60 9.91 4.99
N ARG A 84 12.99 8.84 5.70
CA ARG A 84 14.22 8.09 5.41
C ARG A 84 14.07 7.23 4.16
N ASP A 85 15.17 7.05 3.45
CA ASP A 85 15.22 6.25 2.23
C ASP A 85 14.95 4.76 2.52
N ALA A 86 14.33 4.07 1.56
CA ALA A 86 14.01 2.64 1.64
C ALA A 86 15.24 1.76 1.99
N GLY A 87 16.40 2.08 1.41
CA GLY A 87 17.65 1.37 1.71
C GLY A 87 18.12 1.53 3.16
N LYS A 88 17.93 2.70 3.78
CA LYS A 88 18.27 2.94 5.19
C LYS A 88 17.34 2.16 6.12
N ILE A 89 16.05 2.12 5.78
CA ILE A 89 15.06 1.35 6.52
C ILE A 89 15.39 -0.15 6.45
N ALA A 90 15.68 -0.69 5.26
CA ALA A 90 16.07 -2.09 5.10
C ALA A 90 17.36 -2.42 5.88
N ALA A 91 18.37 -1.55 5.83
CA ALA A 91 19.62 -1.74 6.55
C ALA A 91 19.44 -1.80 8.07
N ALA A 92 18.37 -1.21 8.62
CA ALA A 92 18.07 -1.23 10.06
C ALA A 92 17.85 -2.65 10.63
N ILE A 93 17.44 -3.59 9.77
CA ILE A 93 17.27 -5.01 10.10
C ILE A 93 18.35 -5.89 9.46
N GLY A 94 19.43 -5.28 8.96
CA GLY A 94 20.51 -6.00 8.26
C GLY A 94 20.17 -6.47 6.85
N LEU A 95 19.04 -6.03 6.27
CA LEU A 95 18.67 -6.37 4.90
C LEU A 95 19.40 -5.47 3.90
N GLN A 96 20.18 -6.09 3.01
CA GLN A 96 20.79 -5.39 1.89
C GLN A 96 19.82 -5.37 0.70
N VAL A 97 19.58 -4.18 0.15
CA VAL A 97 18.76 -3.95 -1.04
C VAL A 97 19.55 -3.19 -2.10
N PRO A 98 19.19 -3.28 -3.39
CA PRO A 98 19.85 -2.49 -4.44
C PRO A 98 19.88 -0.99 -4.10
N ALA A 99 20.96 -0.29 -4.40
CA ALA A 99 21.14 1.13 -4.04
C ALA A 99 20.07 2.05 -4.63
N GLN A 100 19.49 1.67 -5.78
CA GLN A 100 18.41 2.37 -6.46
C GLN A 100 17.02 2.08 -5.90
N THR A 101 16.89 1.27 -4.83
CA THR A 101 15.60 0.91 -4.23
C THR A 101 14.88 2.14 -3.72
N ARG A 102 13.63 2.31 -4.15
CA ARG A 102 12.79 3.46 -3.84
C ARG A 102 11.62 3.15 -2.91
N LEU A 103 11.25 1.87 -2.79
CA LEU A 103 10.08 1.44 -2.05
C LEU A 103 10.33 0.06 -1.45
N LEU A 104 10.00 -0.12 -0.17
CA LEU A 104 9.80 -1.43 0.42
C LEU A 104 8.30 -1.72 0.40
N PHE A 105 7.89 -2.94 0.09
CA PHE A 105 6.50 -3.31 0.21
C PHE A 105 6.36 -4.69 0.84
N VAL A 106 5.25 -4.93 1.51
CA VAL A 106 4.98 -6.20 2.19
C VAL A 106 3.51 -6.57 2.04
N GLU A 107 3.26 -7.84 1.79
CA GLU A 107 1.90 -8.37 1.81
C GLU A 107 1.46 -8.60 3.26
N THR A 108 0.35 -7.98 3.67
CA THR A 108 -0.12 -7.97 5.06
C THR A 108 -1.64 -8.10 5.15
N PRO A 109 -2.18 -8.63 6.25
CA PRO A 109 -3.61 -8.49 6.53
C PRO A 109 -3.96 -7.01 6.74
N ALA A 110 -5.24 -6.66 6.53
CA ALA A 110 -5.76 -5.30 6.72
C ALA A 110 -5.57 -4.76 8.16
N SER A 111 -5.49 -5.66 9.14
CA SER A 111 -5.30 -5.32 10.56
C SER A 111 -3.82 -5.07 10.93
N HIS A 112 -2.88 -5.31 10.01
CA HIS A 112 -1.47 -5.14 10.30
C HIS A 112 -1.15 -3.66 10.61
N PRO A 113 -0.30 -3.35 11.59
CA PRO A 113 -0.02 -1.97 11.97
C PRO A 113 0.47 -1.07 10.83
N PHE A 114 1.22 -1.61 9.88
CA PHE A 114 1.60 -0.90 8.65
C PHE A 114 0.41 -0.53 7.76
N ALA A 115 -0.64 -1.36 7.69
CA ALA A 115 -1.84 -1.10 6.90
C ALA A 115 -2.81 -0.13 7.59
N VAL A 116 -2.77 -0.06 8.92
CA VAL A 116 -3.65 0.80 9.73
C VAL A 116 -3.03 2.18 9.99
N THR A 117 -1.71 2.25 10.13
CA THR A 117 -0.99 3.48 10.51
C THR A 117 -0.30 4.11 9.32
N GLU A 118 -0.53 5.41 9.10
CA GLU A 118 0.20 6.19 8.10
C GLU A 118 1.67 6.34 8.51
N LEU A 119 2.59 5.75 7.74
CA LEU A 119 4.01 5.65 8.11
C LEU A 119 4.84 6.88 7.73
N MET A 120 4.44 7.65 6.69
CA MET A 120 5.26 8.75 6.14
C MET A 120 6.69 8.31 5.79
N MET A 121 6.80 7.09 5.26
CA MET A 121 8.04 6.38 4.92
C MET A 121 7.83 5.61 3.62
N PRO A 122 8.88 5.26 2.86
CA PRO A 122 8.78 4.43 1.66
C PRO A 122 8.57 2.93 2.01
N VAL A 123 7.53 2.64 2.80
CA VAL A 123 7.07 1.29 3.17
C VAL A 123 5.58 1.18 2.83
N LEU A 124 5.24 0.31 1.88
CA LEU A 124 3.88 0.13 1.37
C LEU A 124 3.30 -1.23 1.78
N PRO A 125 2.29 -1.28 2.65
CA PRO A 125 1.52 -2.49 2.88
C PRO A 125 0.64 -2.82 1.67
N VAL A 126 0.60 -4.09 1.30
CA VAL A 126 -0.25 -4.65 0.24
C VAL A 126 -1.25 -5.59 0.87
N VAL A 127 -2.53 -5.26 0.80
CA VAL A 127 -3.63 -6.08 1.32
C VAL A 127 -4.31 -6.78 0.16
N ARG A 128 -4.21 -8.11 0.15
CA ARG A 128 -4.91 -8.96 -0.81
C ARG A 128 -6.35 -9.21 -0.36
N VAL A 129 -7.31 -9.10 -1.27
CA VAL A 129 -8.74 -9.37 -1.06
C VAL A 129 -9.28 -10.31 -2.13
N ALA A 130 -10.37 -11.04 -1.88
CA ALA A 130 -10.85 -12.03 -2.84
C ALA A 130 -11.49 -11.39 -4.08
N ASN A 131 -12.18 -10.26 -3.90
CA ASN A 131 -13.00 -9.61 -4.94
C ASN A 131 -13.10 -8.09 -4.74
N VAL A 132 -13.76 -7.44 -5.70
CA VAL A 132 -13.88 -5.98 -5.73
C VAL A 132 -14.77 -5.47 -4.59
N GLU A 133 -15.79 -6.23 -4.23
CA GLU A 133 -16.73 -5.92 -3.16
C GLU A 133 -16.00 -5.82 -1.81
N GLU A 134 -15.12 -6.79 -1.51
CA GLU A 134 -14.24 -6.76 -0.35
C GLU A 134 -13.26 -5.56 -0.40
N ALA A 135 -12.71 -5.26 -1.58
CA ALA A 135 -11.83 -4.10 -1.75
C ALA A 135 -12.54 -2.79 -1.39
N ILE A 136 -13.78 -2.61 -1.85
CA ILE A 136 -14.61 -1.43 -1.58
C ILE A 136 -14.99 -1.36 -0.11
N ALA A 137 -15.41 -2.49 0.49
CA ALA A 137 -15.75 -2.56 1.90
C ALA A 137 -14.55 -2.16 2.78
N LEU A 138 -13.36 -2.67 2.45
CA LEU A 138 -12.14 -2.35 3.17
C LEU A 138 -11.70 -0.88 2.98
N ALA A 139 -11.82 -0.34 1.77
CA ALA A 139 -11.55 1.07 1.50
C ALA A 139 -12.50 2.00 2.28
N GLY A 140 -13.79 1.64 2.36
CA GLY A 140 -14.78 2.37 3.14
C GLY A 140 -14.52 2.35 4.64
N ALA A 141 -13.92 1.28 5.16
CA ALA A 141 -13.56 1.13 6.57
C ALA A 141 -12.25 1.88 6.95
N THR A 142 -11.32 2.06 6.00
CA THR A 142 -9.99 2.63 6.24
C THR A 142 -9.92 4.16 6.16
N GLY A 143 -10.92 4.84 5.57
CA GLY A 143 -11.06 6.30 5.70
C GLY A 143 -11.78 6.99 4.53
N ARG A 144 -12.86 7.71 4.89
CA ARG A 144 -13.88 8.39 4.06
C ARG A 144 -15.01 7.47 3.60
N ARG A 145 -16.20 7.75 4.14
CA ARG A 145 -17.50 7.39 3.57
C ARG A 145 -17.47 7.76 2.09
N LEU A 146 -17.32 6.78 1.21
CA LEU A 146 -17.61 6.96 -0.19
C LEU A 146 -19.08 7.41 -0.27
N PRO A 147 -19.44 8.37 -1.15
CA PRO A 147 -20.85 8.69 -1.35
C PRO A 147 -21.59 7.38 -1.58
N PRO A 148 -22.81 7.20 -1.02
CA PRO A 148 -23.54 5.97 -1.23
C PRO A 148 -23.63 5.77 -2.75
N TYR A 149 -23.12 4.64 -3.24
CA TYR A 149 -23.57 4.13 -4.53
C TYR A 149 -25.02 3.70 -4.32
N GLY A 150 -25.91 4.69 -4.31
CA GLY A 150 -27.34 4.50 -4.39
C GLY A 150 -27.64 3.94 -5.78
N GLY A 151 -28.35 2.81 -5.81
CA GLY A 151 -28.86 2.23 -7.03
C GLY A 151 -29.70 3.27 -7.77
N ASP A 152 -29.21 3.66 -8.95
CA ASP A 152 -29.95 4.32 -10.05
C ASP A 152 -28.99 4.81 -11.16
N ALA A 153 -27.67 4.72 -10.98
CA ALA A 153 -26.70 5.11 -12.02
C ALA A 153 -26.46 4.05 -13.12
N LEU A 154 -27.15 2.89 -13.09
CA LEU A 154 -27.00 1.83 -14.12
C LEU A 154 -28.08 1.85 -15.21
N ALA A 155 -29.05 2.77 -15.18
CA ALA A 155 -30.17 2.78 -16.12
C ALA A 155 -29.99 3.63 -17.39
N GLN A 156 -28.90 4.40 -17.52
CA GLN A 156 -28.77 5.38 -18.63
C GLN A 156 -27.60 5.15 -19.59
N TYR A 157 -26.91 4.01 -19.54
CA TYR A 157 -25.99 3.65 -20.63
C TYR A 157 -26.75 3.04 -21.81
N ARG A 158 -27.34 3.89 -22.65
CA ARG A 158 -27.81 3.49 -24.00
C ARG A 158 -26.76 3.89 -25.03
N PRO A 159 -26.19 2.94 -25.80
CA PRO A 159 -25.24 3.26 -26.83
C PRO A 159 -25.96 3.92 -28.01
N THR A 160 -25.43 5.05 -28.48
CA THR A 160 -25.57 5.51 -29.87
C THR A 160 -24.27 5.26 -30.59
#